data_AF-A0A1X0NPF4-F1
#
_entry.id   AF-A0A1X0NPF4-F1
#
_cell.length_a   1.000
_cell.length_b   1.000
_cell.length_c   1.000
_cell.angle_alpha   90.00
_cell.angle_beta   90.00
_cell.angle_gamma   90.00
#
_symmetry.space_group_name_H-M   'P 1'
#
loop_
_entity.id
_entity.type
_entity.pdbx_description
1 polymer ?
#
loop_
_entity_poly.entity_id
_entity_poly.type
_entity_poly.pdbx_seq_one_letter_code
_entity_poly.pdbx_strand_id
1 'polypeptide(L)'
;MNAVSLNKTGKIPEYGQRIPQNGAWCGQVSSLRCSLWWIRRLAKLYDGKLSALSFACRSSIADLTEVENLSGLLSLFMPEAIILNKTLVPLGSCPTLEHLWLHSCRGFTRVEPLSQLQSLKTLNLSNTGVTDDGLSALTACRSLEDLDLSGCGFICALPFLKDMNRLRVLKIRDSGATDRAMAVIGTVSELLQLDISGCILVTSLNPLRKLKKLEWLNATWCGLCDKGIEEISHCEALEFLSMARCWDIRNVNILGFLHNLRILDLHGTNVDDEGIAGLSRCESLTILCLSGCFSVRSVSILAKIPALKEIDVSYTAVTDEGISSFPNWVCITRKPLRILSRNPSVMFVESRRHSCHR
;
A
#
# COMPACT_ATOMS: atom_id res chain seq x y z
N MET A 1 -32.55 11.43 -11.39
CA MET A 1 -33.17 10.16 -11.82
C MET A 1 -32.06 9.15 -12.10
N ASN A 2 -32.28 7.94 -11.62
CA ASN A 2 -31.32 6.86 -11.41
C ASN A 2 -30.68 6.30 -12.69
N ALA A 3 -29.44 5.83 -12.57
CA ALA A 3 -28.99 4.57 -13.19
C ALA A 3 -27.78 4.01 -12.43
N VAL A 4 -28.03 2.99 -11.61
CA VAL A 4 -27.04 2.09 -11.01
C VAL A 4 -26.73 1.01 -12.04
N SER A 5 -25.46 0.71 -12.27
CA SER A 5 -25.00 -0.52 -12.93
C SER A 5 -23.84 -1.11 -12.14
N LEU A 6 -24.15 -2.14 -11.36
CA LEU A 6 -23.19 -3.06 -10.74
C LEU A 6 -22.69 -4.03 -11.82
N ASN A 7 -21.38 -4.08 -12.07
CA ASN A 7 -20.78 -5.18 -12.82
C ASN A 7 -20.01 -6.12 -11.87
N LYS A 8 -20.51 -7.37 -11.86
CA LYS A 8 -20.00 -8.56 -11.20
C LYS A 8 -18.75 -9.06 -11.92
N THR A 9 -17.56 -8.74 -11.44
CA THR A 9 -16.36 -9.56 -11.68
C THR A 9 -15.43 -9.42 -10.49
N GLY A 10 -15.23 -10.51 -9.73
CA GLY A 10 -14.26 -10.59 -8.64
C GLY A 10 -12.84 -10.36 -9.14
N LYS A 11 -12.44 -9.09 -9.20
CA LYS A 11 -11.07 -8.65 -9.40
C LYS A 11 -10.61 -7.95 -8.12
N ILE A 12 -9.38 -8.27 -7.72
CA ILE A 12 -8.62 -7.58 -6.68
C ILE A 12 -8.72 -6.07 -6.95
N PRO A 13 -9.07 -5.22 -5.98
CA PRO A 13 -9.24 -3.79 -6.22
C PRO A 13 -7.87 -3.17 -6.50
N GLU A 14 -7.54 -2.95 -7.77
CA GLU A 14 -6.64 -1.87 -8.15
C GLU A 14 -7.34 -0.57 -7.77
N TYR A 15 -6.86 0.08 -6.70
CA TYR A 15 -7.32 1.39 -6.26
C TYR A 15 -7.00 2.42 -7.34
N GLY A 16 -7.91 2.57 -8.30
CA GLY A 16 -8.03 3.76 -9.12
C GLY A 16 -8.24 4.97 -8.20
N GLN A 17 -7.32 5.93 -8.30
CA GLN A 17 -7.40 7.23 -7.63
C GLN A 17 -8.83 7.78 -7.77
N ARG A 18 -9.58 7.85 -6.67
CA ARG A 18 -10.87 8.53 -6.66
C ARG A 18 -10.61 10.03 -6.71
N ILE A 19 -10.58 10.54 -7.93
CA ILE A 19 -10.70 11.96 -8.23
C ILE A 19 -12.02 12.46 -7.58
N PRO A 20 -12.01 13.50 -6.72
CA PRO A 20 -13.21 13.98 -6.03
C PRO A 20 -14.32 14.40 -7.02
N GLN A 21 -15.56 13.97 -6.83
CA GLN A 21 -16.64 14.22 -7.82
C GLN A 21 -17.28 15.62 -7.74
N ASN A 22 -16.88 16.47 -6.78
CA ASN A 22 -17.57 17.73 -6.48
C ASN A 22 -16.65 18.95 -6.63
N GLY A 23 -16.96 19.83 -7.57
CA GLY A 23 -16.20 21.06 -7.85
C GLY A 23 -16.21 21.45 -9.33
N ALA A 24 -16.04 22.72 -9.67
CA ALA A 24 -15.83 23.12 -11.06
C ALA A 24 -14.46 22.60 -11.53
N TRP A 25 -14.47 21.60 -12.41
CA TRP A 25 -13.27 20.97 -12.96
C TRP A 25 -12.63 21.85 -14.02
N CYS A 26 -11.37 22.23 -13.83
CA CYS A 26 -10.55 22.68 -14.95
C CYS A 26 -10.03 21.45 -15.71
N GLY A 27 -10.37 21.35 -17.00
CA GLY A 27 -9.84 20.31 -17.90
C GLY A 27 -8.31 20.34 -18.00
N GLN A 28 -7.73 19.23 -18.47
CA GLN A 28 -6.29 18.96 -18.56
C GLN A 28 -5.49 20.14 -19.13
N VAL A 29 -4.64 20.74 -18.29
CA VAL A 29 -3.75 21.82 -18.69
C VAL A 29 -2.40 21.23 -19.17
N SER A 30 -2.09 21.32 -20.47
CA SER A 30 -0.92 20.68 -21.09
C SER A 30 0.34 21.55 -21.22
N SER A 31 0.25 22.88 -21.05
CA SER A 31 1.38 23.80 -21.17
C SER A 31 1.09 25.16 -20.55
N LEU A 32 1.84 25.57 -19.52
CA LEU A 32 1.64 26.84 -18.80
C LEU A 32 1.77 28.09 -19.69
N ARG A 33 2.63 28.09 -20.72
CA ARG A 33 2.74 29.28 -21.60
C ARG A 33 1.44 29.62 -22.36
N CYS A 34 0.59 28.63 -22.67
CA CYS A 34 -0.70 28.86 -23.33
C CYS A 34 -1.90 28.76 -22.38
N SER A 35 -1.72 28.26 -21.16
CA SER A 35 -2.81 28.03 -20.19
C SER A 35 -2.82 28.98 -19.00
N LEU A 36 -1.77 29.77 -18.75
CA LEU A 36 -1.76 30.84 -17.74
C LEU A 36 -2.83 31.91 -18.03
N TRP A 37 -3.08 32.24 -19.30
CA TRP A 37 -4.20 33.12 -19.69
C TRP A 37 -5.56 32.49 -19.39
N TRP A 38 -5.70 31.18 -19.56
CA TRP A 38 -6.93 30.45 -19.28
C TRP A 38 -7.18 30.24 -17.78
N ILE A 39 -6.15 29.95 -16.97
CA ILE A 39 -6.29 29.87 -15.51
C ILE A 39 -6.69 31.23 -14.94
N ARG A 40 -6.07 32.33 -15.40
CA ARG A 40 -6.48 33.71 -15.03
C ARG A 40 -7.92 34.02 -15.45
N ARG A 41 -8.35 33.56 -16.64
CA ARG A 41 -9.73 33.74 -17.12
C ARG A 41 -10.72 32.88 -16.33
N LEU A 42 -10.36 31.65 -15.96
CA LEU A 42 -11.17 30.75 -15.12
C LEU A 42 -11.29 31.27 -13.69
N ALA A 43 -10.19 31.69 -13.07
CA ALA A 43 -10.22 32.29 -11.73
C ALA A 43 -11.14 33.53 -11.69
N LYS A 44 -11.12 34.36 -12.75
CA LYS A 44 -12.07 35.47 -12.94
C LYS A 44 -13.50 35.05 -13.28
N LEU A 45 -13.70 34.01 -14.10
CA LEU A 45 -15.01 33.49 -14.50
C LEU A 45 -15.75 32.79 -13.36
N TYR A 46 -15.01 32.16 -12.45
CA TYR A 46 -15.56 31.37 -11.35
C TYR A 46 -15.50 32.11 -10.00
N ASP A 47 -15.18 33.41 -9.99
CA ASP A 47 -15.27 34.28 -8.79
C ASP A 47 -14.53 33.70 -7.56
N GLY A 48 -13.34 33.14 -7.78
CA GLY A 48 -12.55 32.51 -6.70
C GLY A 48 -13.05 31.15 -6.21
N LYS A 49 -14.08 30.54 -6.83
CA LYS A 49 -14.65 29.24 -6.44
C LYS A 49 -13.99 28.01 -7.08
N LEU A 50 -12.83 28.16 -7.72
CA LEU A 50 -12.14 27.03 -8.33
C LEU A 50 -11.59 26.12 -7.22
N SER A 51 -12.27 25.00 -6.98
CA SER A 51 -11.92 24.06 -5.91
C SER A 51 -10.96 22.96 -6.34
N ALA A 52 -10.82 22.71 -7.65
CA ALA A 52 -9.95 21.66 -8.18
C ALA A 52 -9.20 22.11 -9.44
N LEU A 53 -7.91 21.79 -9.50
CA LEU A 53 -7.04 22.05 -10.66
C LEU A 53 -6.28 20.78 -11.04
N SER A 54 -6.32 20.42 -12.32
CA SER A 54 -5.60 19.26 -12.86
C SER A 54 -4.72 19.66 -14.04
N PHE A 55 -3.44 19.32 -13.95
CA PHE A 55 -2.51 19.41 -15.04
C PHE A 55 -2.50 18.11 -15.85
N ALA A 56 -2.18 18.19 -17.14
CA ALA A 56 -2.00 17.01 -17.97
C ALA A 56 -0.71 16.26 -17.56
N CYS A 57 -0.69 14.94 -17.74
CA CYS A 57 0.50 14.14 -17.47
C CYS A 57 1.71 14.65 -18.27
N ARG A 58 2.89 14.61 -17.66
CA ARG A 58 4.17 15.01 -18.29
C ARG A 58 4.25 16.48 -18.68
N SER A 59 3.44 17.33 -18.03
CA SER A 59 3.57 18.77 -18.14
C SER A 59 4.91 19.23 -17.59
N SER A 60 5.60 20.10 -18.33
CA SER A 60 6.76 20.83 -17.81
C SER A 60 6.26 22.08 -17.07
N ILE A 61 6.35 22.07 -15.74
CA ILE A 61 5.82 23.11 -14.87
C ILE A 61 7.01 23.85 -14.26
N ALA A 62 7.38 24.96 -14.91
CA ALA A 62 8.48 25.80 -14.44
C ALA A 62 8.06 26.84 -13.40
N ASP A 63 6.77 27.19 -13.35
CA ASP A 63 6.23 28.30 -12.57
C ASP A 63 4.79 28.00 -12.12
N LEU A 64 4.51 28.16 -10.82
CA LEU A 64 3.19 28.04 -10.21
C LEU A 64 2.73 29.32 -9.50
N THR A 65 3.36 30.48 -9.73
CA THR A 65 3.09 31.73 -9.01
C THR A 65 1.60 32.12 -9.03
N GLU A 66 0.88 31.85 -10.13
CA GLU A 66 -0.56 32.15 -10.22
C GLU A 66 -1.44 31.31 -9.29
N VAL A 67 -0.95 30.16 -8.80
CA VAL A 67 -1.67 29.32 -7.83
C VAL A 67 -1.85 30.07 -6.51
N GLU A 68 -0.98 31.03 -6.18
CA GLU A 68 -1.10 31.88 -4.99
C GLU A 68 -2.42 32.68 -4.95
N ASN A 69 -3.03 32.95 -6.12
CA ASN A 69 -4.29 33.67 -6.21
C ASN A 69 -5.53 32.76 -6.07
N LEU A 70 -5.36 31.44 -5.98
CA LEU A 70 -6.44 30.46 -5.91
C LEU A 70 -6.78 30.09 -4.45
N SER A 71 -7.26 31.07 -3.68
CA SER A 71 -7.54 30.91 -2.24
C SER A 71 -8.62 29.85 -1.90
N GLY A 72 -9.46 29.47 -2.86
CA GLY A 72 -10.49 28.42 -2.71
C GLY A 72 -10.06 27.02 -3.17
N LEU A 73 -8.79 26.81 -3.53
CA LEU A 73 -8.32 25.55 -4.10
C LEU A 73 -8.25 24.44 -3.05
N LEU A 74 -9.06 23.40 -3.21
CA LEU A 74 -9.08 22.23 -2.32
C LEU A 74 -8.26 21.07 -2.86
N SER A 75 -8.13 20.95 -4.18
CA SER A 75 -7.52 19.79 -4.86
C SER A 75 -6.59 20.21 -5.99
N LEU A 76 -5.36 19.69 -5.97
CA LEU A 76 -4.37 19.93 -7.01
C LEU A 76 -3.75 18.62 -7.50
N PHE A 77 -3.92 18.33 -8.78
CA PHE A 77 -3.43 17.13 -9.46
C PHE A 77 -2.36 17.49 -10.50
N MET A 78 -1.13 17.06 -10.28
CA MET A 78 0.02 17.28 -11.18
C MET A 78 0.79 15.97 -11.40
N PRO A 79 0.22 15.00 -12.14
CA PRO A 79 0.83 13.69 -12.34
C PRO A 79 2.00 13.76 -13.33
N GLU A 80 3.07 13.02 -13.05
CA GLU A 80 4.23 12.85 -13.94
C GLU A 80 4.86 14.18 -14.40
N ALA A 81 4.65 15.27 -13.66
CA ALA A 81 5.13 16.58 -14.07
C ALA A 81 6.65 16.73 -13.80
N ILE A 82 7.30 17.58 -14.60
CA ILE A 82 8.68 18.00 -14.31
C ILE A 82 8.57 19.27 -13.48
N ILE A 83 8.84 19.15 -12.17
CA ILE A 83 8.76 20.23 -11.18
C ILE A 83 10.06 20.33 -10.38
N LEU A 84 10.51 21.54 -10.12
CA LEU A 84 11.69 21.79 -9.29
C LEU A 84 11.27 22.13 -7.86
N ASN A 85 12.18 22.03 -6.87
CA ASN A 85 11.90 22.44 -5.48
C ASN A 85 11.28 23.87 -5.42
N LYS A 86 11.81 24.82 -6.22
CA LYS A 86 11.29 26.19 -6.31
C LYS A 86 9.86 26.29 -6.85
N THR A 87 9.43 25.32 -7.65
CA THR A 87 8.09 25.28 -8.23
C THR A 87 7.03 25.02 -7.16
N LEU A 88 7.39 24.40 -6.03
CA LEU A 88 6.45 24.13 -4.94
C LEU A 88 6.20 25.34 -4.04
N VAL A 89 7.05 26.37 -4.07
CA VAL A 89 6.95 27.54 -3.18
C VAL A 89 5.57 28.22 -3.22
N PRO A 90 4.97 28.48 -4.41
CA PRO A 90 3.64 29.07 -4.52
C PRO A 90 2.52 28.27 -3.83
N LEU A 91 2.69 26.95 -3.65
CA LEU A 91 1.68 26.11 -2.99
C LEU A 91 1.51 26.47 -1.51
N GLY A 92 2.55 27.02 -0.87
CA GLY A 92 2.48 27.45 0.53
C GLY A 92 1.42 28.53 0.78
N SER A 93 0.99 29.25 -0.25
CA SER A 93 -0.04 30.30 -0.17
C SER A 93 -1.48 29.78 -0.31
N CYS A 94 -1.68 28.45 -0.40
CA CYS A 94 -2.99 27.81 -0.55
C CYS A 94 -3.41 27.03 0.71
N PRO A 95 -3.71 27.69 1.85
CA PRO A 95 -3.96 27.01 3.13
C PRO A 95 -5.21 26.12 3.16
N THR A 96 -6.10 26.28 2.17
CA THR A 96 -7.33 25.50 2.00
C THR A 96 -7.11 24.16 1.27
N LEU A 97 -5.91 23.91 0.76
CA LEU A 97 -5.62 22.71 -0.01
C LEU A 97 -5.73 21.47 0.88
N GLU A 98 -6.66 20.57 0.55
CA GLU A 98 -6.90 19.32 1.26
C GLU A 98 -6.26 18.11 0.56
N HIS A 99 -6.14 18.16 -0.77
CA HIS A 99 -5.63 17.03 -1.55
C HIS A 99 -4.58 17.46 -2.58
N LEU A 100 -3.40 16.87 -2.49
CA LEU A 100 -2.27 17.16 -3.36
C LEU A 100 -1.68 15.88 -3.94
N TRP A 101 -1.66 15.77 -5.26
CA TRP A 101 -1.08 14.62 -5.97
C TRP A 101 0.05 15.08 -6.88
N LEU A 102 1.27 14.66 -6.54
CA LEU A 102 2.52 14.95 -7.25
C LEU A 102 3.22 13.64 -7.65
N HIS A 103 2.47 12.57 -7.89
CA HIS A 103 3.05 11.27 -8.18
C HIS A 103 3.86 11.28 -9.48
N SER A 104 4.96 10.54 -9.50
CA SER A 104 5.90 10.42 -10.62
C SER A 104 6.51 11.75 -11.06
N CYS A 105 6.42 12.79 -10.22
CA CYS A 105 7.04 14.07 -10.49
C CYS A 105 8.55 14.00 -10.27
N ARG A 106 9.31 14.57 -11.22
CA ARG A 106 10.78 14.58 -11.19
C ARG A 106 11.30 15.98 -10.95
N GLY A 107 12.39 16.10 -10.20
CA GLY A 107 13.15 17.35 -10.05
C GLY A 107 13.07 18.02 -8.68
N PHE A 108 12.36 17.42 -7.72
CA PHE A 108 12.33 17.87 -6.34
C PHE A 108 12.65 16.73 -5.38
N THR A 109 13.26 17.09 -4.26
CA THR A 109 13.63 16.16 -3.19
C THR A 109 13.14 16.64 -1.83
N ARG A 110 12.60 17.87 -1.76
CA ARG A 110 12.17 18.52 -0.53
C ARG A 110 10.82 19.19 -0.70
N VAL A 111 10.07 19.25 0.39
CA VAL A 111 8.69 19.74 0.42
C VAL A 111 8.46 20.81 1.48
N GLU A 112 9.46 21.64 1.78
CA GLU A 112 9.36 22.72 2.78
C GLU A 112 8.13 23.63 2.62
N PRO A 113 7.73 24.03 1.39
CA PRO A 113 6.54 24.86 1.20
C PRO A 113 5.23 24.21 1.68
N LEU A 114 5.16 22.87 1.72
CA LEU A 114 3.96 22.16 2.15
C LEU A 114 3.69 22.32 3.66
N SER A 115 4.66 22.79 4.45
CA SER A 115 4.49 23.07 5.89
C SER A 115 3.38 24.06 6.21
N GLN A 116 2.98 24.89 5.24
CA GLN A 116 1.89 25.86 5.39
C GLN A 116 0.49 25.25 5.16
N LEU A 117 0.42 24.02 4.62
CA LEU A 117 -0.82 23.36 4.23
C LEU A 117 -1.47 22.60 5.40
N GLN A 118 -1.94 23.34 6.41
CA GLN A 118 -2.49 22.74 7.64
C GLN A 118 -3.80 21.97 7.42
N SER A 119 -4.51 22.24 6.32
CA SER A 119 -5.75 21.55 5.92
C SER A 119 -5.51 20.28 5.10
N LEU A 120 -4.24 19.97 4.77
CA LEU A 120 -3.90 18.85 3.90
C LEU A 120 -4.28 17.51 4.54
N LYS A 121 -5.16 16.76 3.88
CA LYS A 121 -5.65 15.43 4.29
C LYS A 121 -5.04 14.31 3.44
N THR A 122 -4.79 14.57 2.16
CA THR A 122 -4.24 13.57 1.24
C THR A 122 -3.02 14.11 0.52
N LEU A 123 -1.93 13.35 0.55
CA LEU A 123 -0.69 13.68 -0.14
C LEU A 123 -0.14 12.46 -0.86
N ASN A 124 0.01 12.57 -2.17
CA ASN A 124 0.69 11.54 -2.97
C ASN A 124 1.99 12.08 -3.55
N LEU A 125 3.11 11.54 -3.10
CA LEU A 125 4.47 11.79 -3.57
C LEU A 125 5.12 10.52 -4.13
N SER A 126 4.32 9.51 -4.52
CA SER A 126 4.86 8.25 -5.03
C SER A 126 5.75 8.48 -6.26
N ASN A 127 6.80 7.67 -6.43
CA ASN A 127 7.77 7.73 -7.53
C ASN A 127 8.46 9.10 -7.67
N THR A 128 8.71 9.78 -6.55
CA THR A 128 9.46 11.05 -6.51
C THR A 128 10.83 10.87 -5.85
N GLY A 129 11.66 11.92 -5.90
CA GLY A 129 13.01 11.90 -5.34
C GLY A 129 13.10 12.33 -3.87
N VAL A 130 11.98 12.36 -3.14
CA VAL A 130 11.95 12.83 -1.75
C VAL A 130 12.81 11.97 -0.82
N THR A 131 13.42 12.61 0.16
CA THR A 131 14.27 11.98 1.19
C THR A 131 13.65 12.15 2.57
N ASP A 132 14.13 11.41 3.57
CA ASP A 132 13.69 11.58 4.97
C ASP A 132 13.80 13.04 5.45
N ASP A 133 14.93 13.71 5.16
CA ASP A 133 15.14 15.12 5.50
C ASP A 133 14.21 16.05 4.72
N GLY A 134 13.99 15.75 3.43
CA GLY A 134 13.12 16.52 2.57
C GLY A 134 11.64 16.50 2.99
N LEU A 135 11.22 15.46 3.73
CA LEU A 135 9.87 15.29 4.26
C LEU A 135 9.68 15.87 5.66
N SER A 136 10.74 16.37 6.32
CA SER A 136 10.67 16.92 7.69
C SER A 136 9.62 18.03 7.86
N ALA A 137 9.39 18.82 6.80
CA ALA A 137 8.40 19.88 6.78
C ALA A 137 6.95 19.39 6.92
N LEU A 138 6.68 18.12 6.63
CA LEU A 138 5.34 17.54 6.78
C LEU A 138 4.90 17.43 8.24
N THR A 139 5.81 17.56 9.22
CA THR A 139 5.48 17.64 10.67
C THR A 139 4.43 18.71 10.99
N ALA A 140 4.31 19.76 10.18
CA ALA A 140 3.30 20.81 10.33
C ALA A 140 1.91 20.41 9.79
N CYS A 141 1.83 19.43 8.88
CA CYS A 141 0.59 18.99 8.22
C CYS A 141 -0.21 18.01 9.11
N ARG A 142 -0.65 18.46 10.29
CA ARG A 142 -1.27 17.62 11.32
C ARG A 142 -2.65 17.04 10.95
N SER A 143 -3.24 17.52 9.86
CA SER A 143 -4.53 17.02 9.34
C SER A 143 -4.37 15.86 8.37
N LEU A 144 -3.15 15.41 8.08
CA LEU A 144 -2.89 14.40 7.07
C LEU A 144 -3.45 13.03 7.49
N GLU A 145 -4.27 12.44 6.62
CA GLU A 145 -4.95 11.16 6.83
C GLU A 145 -4.46 10.07 5.86
N ASP A 146 -4.09 10.45 4.63
CA ASP A 146 -3.61 9.52 3.59
C ASP A 146 -2.29 10.03 2.97
N LEU A 147 -1.24 9.22 3.08
CA LEU A 147 0.09 9.52 2.57
C LEU A 147 0.61 8.36 1.72
N ASP A 148 0.99 8.68 0.48
CA ASP A 148 1.60 7.74 -0.45
C ASP A 148 3.02 8.20 -0.84
N LEU A 149 4.02 7.42 -0.44
CA LEU A 149 5.45 7.55 -0.75
C LEU A 149 5.97 6.30 -1.48
N SER A 150 5.10 5.56 -2.16
CA SER A 150 5.50 4.35 -2.88
C SER A 150 6.54 4.67 -3.96
N GLY A 151 7.58 3.86 -4.15
CA GLY A 151 8.63 4.07 -5.14
C GLY A 151 9.64 5.17 -4.76
N CYS A 152 9.57 5.71 -3.54
CA CYS A 152 10.56 6.66 -3.04
C CYS A 152 11.79 5.91 -2.50
N GLY A 153 12.81 5.70 -3.34
CA GLY A 153 13.98 4.90 -2.97
C GLY A 153 14.90 5.49 -1.88
N PHE A 154 14.75 6.78 -1.55
CA PHE A 154 15.62 7.50 -0.61
C PHE A 154 15.00 7.74 0.78
N ILE A 155 13.83 7.16 1.05
CA ILE A 155 13.22 7.18 2.40
C ILE A 155 13.64 5.92 3.16
N CYS A 156 14.15 6.08 4.38
CA CYS A 156 14.72 4.97 5.17
C CYS A 156 14.09 4.86 6.57
N ALA A 157 13.76 5.99 7.20
CA ALA A 157 13.37 6.08 8.61
C ALA A 157 12.08 6.86 8.88
N LEU A 158 11.64 7.75 7.98
CA LEU A 158 10.40 8.52 8.09
C LEU A 158 10.17 9.21 9.46
N PRO A 159 11.16 9.91 10.03
CA PRO A 159 11.10 10.41 11.41
C PRO A 159 9.95 11.40 11.68
N PHE A 160 9.45 12.09 10.66
CA PHE A 160 8.33 13.04 10.77
C PHE A 160 7.00 12.37 11.12
N LEU A 161 6.84 11.07 10.87
CA LEU A 161 5.60 10.34 11.12
C LEU A 161 5.24 10.27 12.60
N LYS A 162 6.21 10.41 13.51
CA LYS A 162 5.97 10.37 14.96
C LYS A 162 4.94 11.39 15.44
N ASP A 163 4.78 12.49 14.70
CA ASP A 163 3.89 13.61 15.04
C ASP A 163 2.55 13.55 14.25
N MET A 164 2.37 12.54 13.38
CA MET A 164 1.21 12.40 12.48
C MET A 164 0.06 11.64 13.13
N ASN A 165 -0.59 12.25 14.12
CA ASN A 165 -1.62 11.59 14.94
C ASN A 165 -2.98 11.37 14.25
N ARG A 166 -3.16 11.81 13.00
CA ARG A 166 -4.39 11.59 12.21
C ARG A 166 -4.19 10.68 11.01
N LEU A 167 -2.97 10.19 10.80
CA LEU A 167 -2.65 9.38 9.64
C LEU A 167 -3.34 8.01 9.76
N ARG A 168 -4.17 7.69 8.76
CA ARG A 168 -4.98 6.47 8.70
C ARG A 168 -4.47 5.52 7.62
N VAL A 169 -3.91 6.05 6.53
CA VAL A 169 -3.39 5.27 5.40
C VAL A 169 -1.97 5.71 5.11
N LEU A 170 -1.04 4.75 5.11
CA LEU A 170 0.35 4.95 4.73
C LEU A 170 0.75 3.92 3.68
N LYS A 171 1.25 4.39 2.54
CA LYS A 171 1.79 3.55 1.48
C LYS A 171 3.25 3.92 1.23
N ILE A 172 4.14 2.96 1.36
CA ILE A 172 5.58 3.10 1.13
C ILE A 172 6.12 1.93 0.30
N ARG A 173 5.28 1.37 -0.59
CA ARG A 173 5.63 0.24 -1.46
C ARG A 173 6.91 0.51 -2.24
N ASP A 174 7.75 -0.49 -2.48
CA ASP A 174 8.96 -0.41 -3.30
C ASP A 174 9.87 0.79 -2.90
N SER A 175 9.93 1.10 -1.60
CA SER A 175 10.75 2.18 -1.05
C SER A 175 12.01 1.67 -0.35
N GLY A 176 12.90 2.58 0.04
CA GLY A 176 14.12 2.27 0.82
C GLY A 176 13.87 2.00 2.31
N ALA A 177 12.61 1.85 2.74
CA ALA A 177 12.25 1.76 4.15
C ALA A 177 12.95 0.59 4.86
N THR A 178 13.41 0.85 6.08
CA THR A 178 14.12 -0.13 6.93
C THR A 178 13.36 -0.35 8.24
N ASP A 179 13.88 -1.22 9.12
CA ASP A 179 13.31 -1.40 10.47
C ASP A 179 13.28 -0.10 11.30
N ARG A 180 14.10 0.91 10.96
CA ARG A 180 14.00 2.25 11.56
C ARG A 180 12.67 2.91 11.24
N ALA A 181 12.18 2.78 10.01
CA ALA A 181 10.85 3.27 9.64
C ALA A 181 9.77 2.51 10.42
N MET A 182 9.89 1.19 10.58
CA MET A 182 8.93 0.41 11.36
C MET A 182 8.84 0.86 12.81
N ALA A 183 9.97 1.21 13.44
CA ALA A 183 10.01 1.75 14.79
C ALA A 183 9.21 3.06 14.92
N VAL A 184 9.26 3.93 13.91
CA VAL A 184 8.48 5.18 13.89
C VAL A 184 7.02 4.92 13.53
N ILE A 185 6.74 4.09 12.53
CA ILE A 185 5.37 3.74 12.11
C ILE A 185 4.60 3.11 13.28
N GLY A 186 5.27 2.31 14.12
CA GLY A 186 4.70 1.74 15.35
C GLY A 186 4.23 2.77 16.39
N THR A 187 4.52 4.06 16.23
CA THR A 187 3.99 5.14 17.08
C THR A 187 2.73 5.80 16.52
N VAL A 188 2.34 5.51 15.27
CA VAL A 188 1.20 6.13 14.57
C VAL A 188 -0.09 5.37 14.89
N SER A 189 -0.60 5.52 16.12
CA SER A 189 -1.68 4.68 16.68
C SER A 189 -3.04 4.74 15.97
N GLU A 190 -3.28 5.76 15.14
CA GLU A 190 -4.53 5.91 14.36
C GLU A 190 -4.49 5.21 13.00
N LEU A 191 -3.36 4.57 12.65
CA LEU A 191 -3.17 3.93 11.36
C LEU A 191 -4.12 2.73 11.20
N LEU A 192 -4.86 2.72 10.09
CA LEU A 192 -5.80 1.66 9.71
C LEU A 192 -5.23 0.78 8.59
N GLN A 193 -4.47 1.38 7.66
CA GLN A 193 -3.93 0.69 6.49
C GLN A 193 -2.45 1.02 6.28
N LEU A 194 -1.65 -0.03 6.11
CA LEU A 194 -0.21 0.07 5.86
C LEU A 194 0.20 -0.81 4.69
N ASP A 195 0.76 -0.20 3.64
CA ASP A 195 1.39 -0.91 2.53
C ASP A 195 2.91 -0.68 2.56
N ILE A 196 3.67 -1.72 2.90
CA ILE A 196 5.14 -1.74 2.87
C ILE A 196 5.67 -2.73 1.83
N SER A 197 4.83 -3.17 0.89
CA SER A 197 5.23 -4.24 -0.02
C SER A 197 6.44 -3.86 -0.87
N GLY A 198 7.39 -4.77 -1.07
CA GLY A 198 8.64 -4.51 -1.78
C GLY A 198 9.71 -3.76 -0.96
N CYS A 199 9.45 -3.42 0.31
CA CYS A 199 10.47 -2.90 1.22
C CYS A 199 11.37 -4.04 1.72
N ILE A 200 12.31 -4.47 0.89
CA ILE A 200 13.18 -5.64 1.15
C ILE A 200 14.08 -5.49 2.39
N LEU A 201 14.32 -4.27 2.86
CA LEU A 201 15.16 -3.98 4.03
C LEU A 201 14.37 -3.98 5.35
N VAL A 202 13.05 -4.17 5.30
CA VAL A 202 12.23 -4.36 6.50
C VAL A 202 12.28 -5.84 6.88
N THR A 203 12.81 -6.12 8.07
CA THR A 203 12.98 -7.48 8.61
C THR A 203 12.10 -7.77 9.82
N SER A 204 11.51 -6.73 10.44
CA SER A 204 10.62 -6.88 11.59
C SER A 204 9.38 -5.99 11.54
N LEU A 205 8.22 -6.61 11.78
CA LEU A 205 6.93 -5.96 12.04
C LEU A 205 6.64 -5.79 13.53
N ASN A 206 7.49 -6.30 14.42
CA ASN A 206 7.24 -6.27 15.87
C ASN A 206 6.95 -4.87 16.45
N PRO A 207 7.56 -3.77 15.95
CA PRO A 207 7.20 -2.43 16.40
C PRO A 207 5.72 -2.06 16.20
N LEU A 208 5.02 -2.72 15.27
CA LEU A 208 3.60 -2.47 14.98
C LEU A 208 2.65 -2.95 16.08
N ARG A 209 3.12 -3.69 17.11
CA ARG A 209 2.29 -4.25 18.19
C ARG A 209 1.38 -3.25 18.92
N LYS A 210 1.68 -1.95 18.82
CA LYS A 210 0.90 -0.85 19.41
C LYS A 210 -0.26 -0.38 18.52
N LEU A 211 -0.29 -0.76 17.25
CA LEU A 211 -1.27 -0.29 16.27
C LEU A 211 -2.57 -1.09 16.39
N LYS A 212 -3.32 -0.84 17.47
CA LYS A 212 -4.56 -1.58 17.80
C LYS A 212 -5.71 -1.35 16.82
N LYS A 213 -5.61 -0.34 15.95
CA LYS A 213 -6.59 0.00 14.91
C LYS A 213 -6.18 -0.47 13.51
N LEU A 214 -5.01 -1.11 13.35
CA LEU A 214 -4.54 -1.54 12.04
C LEU A 214 -5.39 -2.71 11.54
N GLU A 215 -6.13 -2.46 10.45
CA GLU A 215 -7.06 -3.42 9.83
C GLU A 215 -6.44 -4.11 8.61
N TRP A 216 -5.55 -3.41 7.89
CA TRP A 216 -4.98 -3.88 6.63
C TRP A 216 -3.47 -3.68 6.60
N LEU A 217 -2.72 -4.78 6.44
CA LEU A 217 -1.27 -4.78 6.32
C LEU A 217 -0.81 -5.59 5.10
N ASN A 218 -0.10 -4.93 4.19
CA ASN A 218 0.59 -5.58 3.09
C ASN A 218 2.10 -5.46 3.25
N ALA A 219 2.75 -6.57 3.58
CA ALA A 219 4.20 -6.73 3.70
C ALA A 219 4.74 -7.77 2.69
N THR A 220 4.10 -7.86 1.52
CA THR A 220 4.57 -8.72 0.41
C THR A 220 6.00 -8.33 0.01
N TRP A 221 6.87 -9.29 -0.31
CA TRP A 221 8.25 -9.03 -0.78
C TRP A 221 9.10 -8.22 0.22
N CYS A 222 8.90 -8.40 1.53
CA CYS A 222 9.78 -7.87 2.56
C CYS A 222 10.82 -8.90 3.02
N GLY A 223 11.87 -8.44 3.70
CA GLY A 223 12.92 -9.29 4.29
C GLY A 223 12.54 -9.92 5.64
N LEU A 224 11.26 -10.25 5.83
CA LEU A 224 10.72 -10.74 7.10
C LEU A 224 11.17 -12.18 7.39
N CYS A 225 11.39 -12.47 8.67
CA CYS A 225 11.63 -13.82 9.21
C CYS A 225 10.69 -14.11 10.38
N ASP A 226 10.70 -15.33 10.91
CA ASP A 226 9.85 -15.75 12.03
C ASP A 226 9.94 -14.79 13.24
N LYS A 227 11.16 -14.41 13.64
CA LYS A 227 11.40 -13.46 14.74
C LYS A 227 10.82 -12.08 14.46
N GLY A 228 10.70 -11.72 13.18
CA GLY A 228 10.18 -10.45 12.73
C GLY A 228 8.67 -10.29 12.92
N ILE A 229 7.93 -11.37 13.20
CA ILE A 229 6.47 -11.37 13.29
C ILE A 229 5.93 -11.85 14.64
N GLU A 230 6.79 -12.13 15.62
CA GLU A 230 6.39 -12.68 16.93
C GLU A 230 5.38 -11.81 17.70
N GLU A 231 5.37 -10.51 17.43
CA GLU A 231 4.53 -9.55 18.15
C GLU A 231 3.31 -9.08 17.35
N ILE A 232 3.13 -9.56 16.11
CA ILE A 232 2.06 -9.11 15.21
C ILE A 232 0.66 -9.48 15.72
N SER A 233 0.55 -10.54 16.54
CA SER A 233 -0.70 -10.97 17.19
C SER A 233 -1.33 -9.89 18.06
N HIS A 234 -0.57 -8.88 18.48
CA HIS A 234 -1.10 -7.73 19.22
C HIS A 234 -1.86 -6.72 18.34
N CYS A 235 -1.80 -6.83 17.01
CA CYS A 235 -2.61 -6.02 16.10
C CYS A 235 -4.03 -6.60 15.99
N GLU A 236 -4.80 -6.49 17.07
CA GLU A 236 -6.06 -7.21 17.27
C GLU A 236 -7.15 -6.87 16.24
N ALA A 237 -7.11 -5.69 15.62
CA ALA A 237 -8.05 -5.27 14.59
C ALA A 237 -7.71 -5.80 13.18
N LEU A 238 -6.60 -6.51 13.00
CA LEU A 238 -6.10 -6.89 11.69
C LEU A 238 -7.05 -7.87 10.99
N GLU A 239 -7.61 -7.45 9.86
CA GLU A 239 -8.50 -8.25 9.01
C GLU A 239 -7.81 -8.80 7.77
N PHE A 240 -6.81 -8.08 7.25
CA PHE A 240 -6.03 -8.46 6.09
C PHE A 240 -4.54 -8.43 6.41
N LEU A 241 -3.85 -9.54 6.13
CA LEU A 241 -2.40 -9.63 6.20
C LEU A 241 -1.86 -10.33 4.95
N SER A 242 -0.97 -9.66 4.23
CA SER A 242 -0.12 -10.31 3.23
C SER A 242 1.34 -10.27 3.67
N MET A 243 1.99 -11.43 3.65
CA MET A 243 3.45 -11.58 3.77
C MET A 243 3.97 -12.44 2.62
N ALA A 244 3.28 -12.39 1.48
CA ALA A 244 3.64 -13.17 0.31
C ALA A 244 5.10 -12.86 -0.12
N ARG A 245 5.83 -13.91 -0.48
CA ARG A 245 7.22 -13.88 -0.93
C ARG A 245 8.22 -13.36 0.11
N CYS A 246 7.87 -13.43 1.39
CA CYS A 246 8.82 -13.36 2.50
C CYS A 246 9.41 -14.76 2.74
N TRP A 247 10.49 -15.10 2.03
CA TRP A 247 11.02 -16.47 1.96
C TRP A 247 11.58 -17.01 3.28
N ASP A 248 11.97 -16.14 4.21
CA ASP A 248 12.53 -16.55 5.50
C ASP A 248 11.47 -16.80 6.58
N ILE A 249 10.18 -16.61 6.26
CA ILE A 249 9.07 -17.00 7.11
C ILE A 249 8.81 -18.51 6.94
N ARG A 250 8.97 -19.26 8.04
CA ARG A 250 8.66 -20.68 8.18
C ARG A 250 7.55 -20.95 9.18
N ASN A 251 7.37 -20.10 10.19
CA ASN A 251 6.40 -20.31 11.26
C ASN A 251 5.49 -19.10 11.43
N VAL A 252 4.19 -19.32 11.21
CA VAL A 252 3.12 -18.32 11.35
C VAL A 252 2.08 -18.71 12.40
N ASN A 253 2.43 -19.64 13.30
CA ASN A 253 1.50 -20.15 14.32
C ASN A 253 0.98 -19.06 15.27
N ILE A 254 1.73 -17.97 15.40
CA ILE A 254 1.36 -16.78 16.16
C ILE A 254 0.15 -16.06 15.58
N LEU A 255 -0.10 -16.16 14.27
CA LEU A 255 -1.27 -15.57 13.61
C LEU A 255 -2.57 -16.25 14.02
N GLY A 256 -2.50 -17.44 14.62
CA GLY A 256 -3.64 -18.14 15.21
C GLY A 256 -4.36 -17.36 16.32
N PHE A 257 -3.72 -16.33 16.89
CA PHE A 257 -4.29 -15.46 17.93
C PHE A 257 -4.97 -14.21 17.37
N LEU A 258 -4.94 -13.98 16.05
CA LEU A 258 -5.61 -12.83 15.43
C LEU A 258 -7.09 -13.16 15.21
N HIS A 259 -7.94 -12.76 16.15
CA HIS A 259 -9.36 -13.09 16.15
C HIS A 259 -10.20 -12.37 15.07
N ASN A 260 -9.66 -11.33 14.44
CA ASN A 260 -10.35 -10.61 13.34
C ASN A 260 -9.76 -10.90 11.95
N LEU A 261 -8.72 -11.72 11.83
CA LEU A 261 -8.03 -11.95 10.57
C LEU A 261 -8.91 -12.74 9.60
N ARG A 262 -9.30 -12.12 8.48
CA ARG A 262 -10.19 -12.71 7.48
C ARG A 262 -9.43 -13.22 6.26
N ILE A 263 -8.37 -12.53 5.87
CA ILE A 263 -7.60 -12.80 4.66
C ILE A 263 -6.12 -12.87 5.01
N LEU A 264 -5.52 -14.02 4.73
CA LEU A 264 -4.09 -14.26 4.93
C LEU A 264 -3.45 -14.72 3.62
N ASP A 265 -2.49 -13.94 3.13
CA ASP A 265 -1.69 -14.31 1.97
C ASP A 265 -0.25 -14.65 2.38
N LEU A 266 0.10 -15.92 2.23
CA LEU A 266 1.42 -16.51 2.47
C LEU A 266 2.06 -16.99 1.16
N HIS A 267 1.56 -16.55 0.00
CA HIS A 267 2.04 -16.99 -1.30
C HIS A 267 3.57 -16.94 -1.39
N GLY A 268 4.21 -18.07 -1.72
CA GLY A 268 5.65 -18.14 -1.93
C GLY A 268 6.48 -17.84 -0.68
N THR A 269 5.94 -18.06 0.53
CA THR A 269 6.73 -18.17 1.76
C THR A 269 7.29 -19.59 1.90
N ASN A 270 8.09 -19.85 2.95
CA ASN A 270 8.68 -21.16 3.20
C ASN A 270 8.06 -21.86 4.43
N VAL A 271 6.77 -21.58 4.69
CA VAL A 271 6.02 -22.28 5.72
C VAL A 271 5.87 -23.76 5.38
N ASP A 272 5.85 -24.60 6.41
CA ASP A 272 5.58 -26.03 6.32
C ASP A 272 4.34 -26.42 7.15
N ASP A 273 4.04 -27.72 7.23
CA ASP A 273 2.86 -28.24 7.92
C ASP A 273 2.85 -27.84 9.42
N GLU A 274 4.00 -27.83 10.08
CA GLU A 274 4.13 -27.43 11.49
C GLU A 274 4.00 -25.91 11.66
N GLY A 275 4.57 -25.15 10.72
CA GLY A 275 4.58 -23.70 10.68
C GLY A 275 3.22 -23.05 10.44
N ILE A 276 2.24 -23.80 9.90
CA ILE A 276 0.86 -23.34 9.70
C ILE A 276 -0.14 -23.96 10.70
N ALA A 277 0.27 -24.94 11.50
CA ALA A 277 -0.65 -25.70 12.37
C ALA A 277 -1.45 -24.82 13.33
N GLY A 278 -0.82 -23.76 13.84
CA GLY A 278 -1.41 -22.78 14.76
C GLY A 278 -2.50 -21.92 14.12
N LEU A 279 -2.57 -21.82 12.79
CA LEU A 279 -3.66 -21.12 12.09
C LEU A 279 -5.02 -21.77 12.33
N SER A 280 -5.06 -23.05 12.72
CA SER A 280 -6.31 -23.74 13.10
C SER A 280 -7.06 -23.09 14.27
N ARG A 281 -6.40 -22.19 15.03
CA ARG A 281 -6.99 -21.39 16.11
C ARG A 281 -7.63 -20.08 15.62
N CYS A 282 -7.34 -19.65 14.39
CA CYS A 282 -7.87 -18.41 13.82
C CYS A 282 -9.29 -18.66 13.29
N GLU A 283 -10.29 -18.54 14.18
CA GLU A 283 -11.69 -18.88 13.86
C GLU A 283 -12.34 -17.98 12.81
N SER A 284 -11.79 -16.78 12.58
CA SER A 284 -12.30 -15.79 11.64
C SER A 284 -11.72 -15.88 10.23
N LEU A 285 -10.71 -16.71 10.01
CA LEU A 285 -10.02 -16.78 8.73
C LEU A 285 -10.94 -17.35 7.65
N THR A 286 -11.13 -16.57 6.58
CA THR A 286 -12.04 -16.90 5.47
C THR A 286 -11.31 -17.25 4.18
N ILE A 287 -10.17 -16.62 3.92
CA ILE A 287 -9.38 -16.80 2.70
C ILE A 287 -7.93 -17.00 3.10
N LEU A 288 -7.34 -18.10 2.66
CA LEU A 288 -5.94 -18.44 2.89
C LEU A 288 -5.23 -18.77 1.57
N CYS A 289 -4.19 -18.03 1.24
CA CYS A 289 -3.33 -18.33 0.11
C CYS A 289 -2.01 -18.96 0.60
N LEU A 290 -1.80 -20.24 0.27
CA LEU A 290 -0.56 -20.98 0.48
C LEU A 290 0.17 -21.27 -0.84
N SER A 291 -0.25 -20.60 -1.92
CA SER A 291 0.24 -20.87 -3.26
C SER A 291 1.77 -20.73 -3.34
N GLY A 292 2.50 -21.73 -3.81
CA GLY A 292 3.96 -21.70 -3.87
C GLY A 292 4.67 -21.93 -2.52
N CYS A 293 3.96 -22.34 -1.46
CA CYS A 293 4.59 -22.83 -0.23
C CYS A 293 5.03 -24.29 -0.42
N PHE A 294 6.20 -24.49 -1.02
CA PHE A 294 6.66 -25.81 -1.49
C PHE A 294 6.84 -26.84 -0.37
N SER A 295 7.05 -26.39 0.87
CA SER A 295 7.28 -27.24 2.05
C SER A 295 5.99 -27.78 2.68
N VAL A 296 4.82 -27.21 2.31
CA VAL A 296 3.50 -27.68 2.78
C VAL A 296 3.11 -28.95 2.02
N ARG A 297 2.91 -30.04 2.76
CA ARG A 297 2.49 -31.37 2.29
C ARG A 297 1.08 -31.74 2.76
N SER A 298 0.62 -31.17 3.87
CA SER A 298 -0.71 -31.41 4.40
C SER A 298 -1.33 -30.13 4.95
N VAL A 299 -2.60 -29.91 4.63
CA VAL A 299 -3.41 -28.80 5.14
C VAL A 299 -4.60 -29.27 5.95
N SER A 300 -4.66 -30.58 6.27
CA SER A 300 -5.82 -31.18 6.94
C SER A 300 -6.16 -30.53 8.28
N ILE A 301 -5.15 -30.04 9.00
CA ILE A 301 -5.31 -29.31 10.26
C ILE A 301 -6.13 -28.02 10.10
N LEU A 302 -6.08 -27.39 8.93
CA LEU A 302 -6.77 -26.15 8.61
C LEU A 302 -8.27 -26.37 8.32
N ALA A 303 -8.69 -27.61 8.07
CA ALA A 303 -10.11 -27.96 7.96
C ALA A 303 -10.90 -27.71 9.28
N LYS A 304 -10.19 -27.53 10.40
CA LYS A 304 -10.77 -27.15 11.70
C LYS A 304 -11.22 -25.69 11.76
N ILE A 305 -10.81 -24.85 10.82
CA ILE A 305 -11.20 -23.43 10.80
C ILE A 305 -12.64 -23.31 10.30
N PRO A 306 -13.60 -22.91 11.15
CA PRO A 306 -15.02 -22.98 10.82
C PRO A 306 -15.45 -21.96 9.77
N ALA A 307 -14.74 -20.84 9.64
CA ALA A 307 -15.07 -19.76 8.70
C ALA A 307 -14.36 -19.85 7.35
N LEU A 308 -13.48 -20.84 7.14
CA LEU A 308 -12.58 -20.90 6.00
C LEU A 308 -13.31 -21.27 4.71
N LYS A 309 -13.51 -20.29 3.82
CA LYS A 309 -14.25 -20.45 2.56
C LYS A 309 -13.37 -20.78 1.38
N GLU A 310 -12.16 -20.24 1.34
CA GLU A 310 -11.25 -20.37 0.20
C GLU A 310 -9.84 -20.68 0.67
N ILE A 311 -9.22 -21.70 0.05
CA ILE A 311 -7.82 -22.03 0.25
C ILE A 311 -7.14 -22.28 -1.10
N ASP A 312 -6.04 -21.58 -1.37
CA ASP A 312 -5.19 -21.85 -2.54
C ASP A 312 -3.93 -22.60 -2.11
N VAL A 313 -3.83 -23.86 -2.53
CA VAL A 313 -2.68 -24.76 -2.33
C VAL A 313 -1.95 -25.04 -3.64
N SER A 314 -2.10 -24.17 -4.64
CA SER A 314 -1.37 -24.26 -5.91
C SER A 314 0.14 -24.25 -5.68
N TYR A 315 0.88 -25.03 -6.46
CA TYR A 315 2.33 -25.10 -6.40
C TYR A 315 2.88 -25.47 -5.01
N THR A 316 2.13 -26.28 -4.25
CA THR A 316 2.56 -26.92 -2.99
C THR A 316 2.81 -28.41 -3.21
N ALA A 317 3.29 -29.11 -2.18
CA ALA A 317 3.42 -30.57 -2.17
C ALA A 317 2.16 -31.28 -1.62
N VAL A 318 1.04 -30.56 -1.47
CA VAL A 318 -0.21 -31.10 -0.92
C VAL A 318 -0.81 -32.19 -1.82
N THR A 319 -1.10 -33.34 -1.21
CA THR A 319 -1.75 -34.51 -1.86
C THR A 319 -3.28 -34.45 -1.75
N ASP A 320 -3.99 -35.34 -2.45
CA ASP A 320 -5.45 -35.46 -2.31
C ASP A 320 -5.86 -35.87 -0.89
N GLU A 321 -5.05 -36.72 -0.24
CA GLU A 321 -5.23 -37.08 1.17
C GLU A 321 -5.11 -35.85 2.09
N GLY A 322 -4.15 -34.96 1.81
CA GLY A 322 -3.91 -33.73 2.57
C GLY A 322 -5.05 -32.70 2.52
N ILE A 323 -6.00 -32.82 1.58
CA ILE A 323 -7.20 -31.98 1.47
C ILE A 323 -8.50 -32.75 1.76
N SER A 324 -8.43 -34.08 1.96
CA SER A 324 -9.62 -34.94 2.10
C SER A 324 -10.51 -34.62 3.30
N SER A 325 -9.96 -33.95 4.32
CA SER A 325 -10.69 -33.56 5.53
C SER A 325 -11.51 -32.27 5.39
N PHE A 326 -11.38 -31.56 4.27
CA PHE A 326 -12.10 -30.30 4.07
C PHE A 326 -13.58 -30.52 3.74
N PRO A 327 -14.48 -29.70 4.31
CA PRO A 327 -15.88 -29.71 3.91
C PRO A 327 -16.09 -29.31 2.44
N ASN A 328 -17.13 -29.84 1.81
CA ASN A 328 -17.48 -29.57 0.40
C ASN A 328 -17.78 -28.08 0.07
N TRP A 329 -18.04 -27.25 1.08
CA TRP A 329 -18.31 -25.82 0.89
C TRP A 329 -17.03 -24.97 0.82
N VAL A 330 -15.87 -25.55 1.16
CA VAL A 330 -14.59 -24.87 1.04
C VAL A 330 -14.11 -24.97 -0.41
N CYS A 331 -13.88 -23.82 -1.04
CA CYS A 331 -13.29 -23.75 -2.37
C CYS A 331 -11.78 -23.97 -2.28
N ILE A 332 -11.31 -25.11 -2.81
CA ILE A 332 -9.89 -25.46 -2.83
C ILE A 332 -9.35 -25.22 -4.25
N THR A 333 -8.46 -24.24 -4.39
CA THR A 333 -7.72 -24.02 -5.63
C THR A 333 -6.40 -24.79 -5.58
N ARG A 334 -6.12 -25.60 -6.61
CA ARG A 334 -4.90 -26.40 -6.69
C ARG A 334 -4.39 -26.52 -8.12
N LYS A 335 -3.15 -26.06 -8.34
CA LYS A 335 -2.33 -26.37 -9.53
C LYS A 335 -1.10 -27.15 -9.07
N PRO A 336 -0.97 -28.45 -9.36
CA PRO A 336 0.14 -29.25 -8.84
C PRO A 336 1.49 -28.77 -9.38
N LEU A 337 2.56 -29.04 -8.62
CA LEU A 337 3.93 -28.84 -9.09
C LEU A 337 4.19 -29.70 -10.34
N ARG A 338 4.72 -29.09 -11.41
CA ARG A 338 5.25 -29.84 -12.54
C ARG A 338 6.64 -30.36 -12.16
N ILE A 339 6.73 -31.65 -11.88
CA ILE A 339 8.00 -32.34 -11.65
C ILE A 339 8.73 -32.45 -12.99
N LEU A 340 9.83 -31.70 -13.16
CA LEU A 340 10.63 -31.73 -14.39
C LEU A 340 11.61 -32.92 -14.45
N SER A 341 11.94 -33.53 -13.32
CA SER A 341 12.83 -34.69 -13.22
C SER A 341 12.50 -35.53 -12.00
N ARG A 342 12.45 -36.86 -12.14
CA ARG A 342 12.25 -37.82 -11.04
C ARG A 342 13.56 -38.19 -10.33
N ASN A 343 14.62 -37.38 -10.47
CA ASN A 343 15.89 -37.66 -9.81
C ASN A 343 15.80 -37.29 -8.31
N PRO A 344 15.87 -38.27 -7.38
CA PRO A 344 15.71 -38.02 -5.94
C PRO A 344 16.80 -37.13 -5.34
N SER A 345 17.90 -36.89 -6.07
CA SER A 345 19.00 -36.04 -5.62
C SER A 345 18.84 -34.55 -6.00
N VAL A 346 17.95 -34.22 -6.94
CA VAL A 346 17.73 -32.83 -7.39
C VAL A 346 16.28 -32.63 -7.86
N MET A 347 15.43 -32.07 -7.01
CA MET A 347 14.08 -31.62 -7.37
C MET A 347 14.16 -30.24 -8.04
N PHE A 348 14.12 -30.19 -9.36
CA PHE A 348 13.91 -28.95 -10.10
C PHE A 348 12.40 -28.65 -10.17
N VAL A 349 12.01 -27.54 -9.55
CA VAL A 349 10.64 -27.01 -9.59
C VAL A 349 10.62 -25.77 -10.48
N GLU A 350 9.78 -25.77 -11.53
CA GLU A 350 9.60 -24.61 -12.38
C GLU A 350 8.74 -23.55 -11.66
N SER A 351 9.38 -22.61 -10.95
CA SER A 351 8.77 -21.30 -10.72
C SER A 351 8.81 -20.58 -12.06
N ARG A 352 7.67 -20.43 -12.76
CA ARG A 352 7.63 -19.55 -13.93
C ARG A 352 8.13 -18.17 -13.50
N ARG A 353 9.34 -17.81 -13.94
CA ARG A 353 9.71 -16.40 -14.08
C ARG A 353 8.67 -15.84 -15.05
N HIS A 354 7.82 -14.93 -14.59
CA HIS A 354 7.16 -14.04 -15.52
C HIS A 354 8.28 -13.28 -16.23
N SER A 355 8.57 -13.70 -17.45
CA SER A 355 9.34 -12.92 -18.40
C SER A 355 8.54 -11.66 -18.68
N CYS A 356 8.84 -10.61 -17.93
CA CYS A 356 8.71 -9.24 -18.40
C CYS A 356 9.66 -9.11 -19.59
N HIS A 357 9.17 -9.35 -20.81
CA HIS A 357 9.79 -8.78 -22.01
C HIS A 357 8.73 -8.45 -23.05
N ARG A 358 8.50 -7.13 -23.10
CA ARG A 358 8.05 -6.23 -24.17
C ARG A 358 6.69 -6.44 -24.80
#